data_AF-A0A6L3XQ45-F1
#
_entry.id   AF-A0A6L3XQ45-F1
#
_cell.length_a   1.000
_cell.length_b   1.000
_cell.length_c   1.000
_cell.angle_alpha   90.00
_cell.angle_beta   90.00
_cell.angle_gamma   90.00
#
_symmetry.space_group_name_H-M   'P 1'
#
loop_
_entity.id
_entity.type
_entity.pdbx_description
1 polymer ?
#
loop_
_entity_poly.entity_id
_entity_poly.type
_entity_poly.pdbx_seq_one_letter_code
_entity_poly.pdbx_strand_id
1 'polypeptide(L)'
;MQDSIFRLESNTVDLVVKTHPFAEILYWGAHLQHFSPQDVLSIARPVANGRLDVDSPVTLMAELGHGLFGSPGIEGHRQGLDGSPVFKTTQVQQALNALTITAEDEHAGLRLTSEITLDASGVLVVRHGLTSLKTQAWQVDRFA
;
A
#
# COMPACT_ATOMS: atom_id res chain seq x y z
N MET A 1 -6.84 15.70 0.38
CA MET A 1 -7.62 14.44 0.57
C MET A 1 -8.02 13.83 -0.75
N GLN A 2 -8.55 14.60 -1.72
CA GLN A 2 -8.90 14.07 -3.05
C GLN A 2 -7.67 13.62 -3.86
N ASP A 3 -6.57 14.38 -3.77
CA ASP A 3 -5.34 14.15 -4.56
C ASP A 3 -4.58 12.85 -4.23
N SER A 4 -5.05 12.12 -3.22
CA SER A 4 -4.46 10.85 -2.78
C SER A 4 -5.34 9.64 -3.06
N ILE A 5 -6.49 9.81 -3.71
CA ILE A 5 -7.40 8.71 -4.05
C ILE A 5 -7.32 8.45 -5.55
N PHE A 6 -6.89 7.24 -5.91
CA PHE A 6 -6.69 6.79 -7.27
C PHE A 6 -7.68 5.67 -7.58
N ARG A 7 -8.22 5.69 -8.80
CA ARG A 7 -9.14 4.66 -9.30
C ARG A 7 -8.57 4.04 -10.56
N LEU A 8 -8.53 2.72 -10.59
CA LEU A 8 -8.38 1.92 -11.81
C LEU A 8 -9.73 1.26 -12.07
N GLU A 9 -10.20 1.26 -13.32
CA GLU A 9 -11.54 0.73 -13.65
C GLU A 9 -11.54 -0.10 -14.93
N SER A 10 -12.42 -1.10 -14.96
CA SER A 10 -12.80 -1.85 -16.16
C SER A 10 -14.33 -1.83 -16.25
N ASN A 11 -14.90 -2.48 -17.27
CA ASN A 11 -16.35 -2.58 -17.39
C ASN A 11 -17.02 -3.38 -16.25
N THR A 12 -16.25 -4.15 -15.47
CA THR A 12 -16.80 -5.06 -14.45
C THR A 12 -16.19 -4.89 -13.07
N VAL A 13 -14.98 -4.33 -12.98
CA VAL A 13 -14.20 -4.24 -11.74
C VAL A 13 -13.64 -2.83 -11.55
N ASP A 14 -13.68 -2.36 -10.31
CA ASP A 14 -12.99 -1.17 -9.86
C ASP A 14 -11.98 -1.51 -8.76
N LEU A 15 -10.86 -0.79 -8.77
CA LEU A 15 -9.90 -0.70 -7.68
C LEU A 15 -9.80 0.75 -7.24
N VAL A 16 -9.98 1.01 -5.95
CA VAL A 16 -9.78 2.33 -5.34
C VAL A 16 -8.64 2.23 -4.33
N VAL A 17 -7.60 3.04 -4.54
CA VAL A 17 -6.39 3.06 -3.73
C VAL A 17 -6.21 4.45 -3.11
N LYS A 18 -6.05 4.51 -1.79
CA LYS A 18 -5.55 5.70 -1.10
C LYS A 18 -4.05 5.61 -1.00
N THR A 19 -3.32 6.68 -1.30
CA THR A 19 -1.85 6.66 -1.40
C THR A 19 -1.15 7.59 -0.41
N HIS A 20 -1.87 8.21 0.52
CA HIS A 20 -1.26 9.09 1.52
C HIS A 20 -1.81 8.84 2.93
N PRO A 21 -0.97 8.76 3.97
CA PRO A 21 0.51 8.81 3.91
C PRO A 21 1.17 7.50 3.43
N PHE A 22 0.39 6.44 3.29
CA PHE A 22 0.79 5.13 2.77
C PHE A 22 -0.28 4.61 1.81
N ALA A 23 0.04 3.56 1.06
CA ALA A 23 -0.87 2.96 0.09
C ALA A 23 -1.79 1.91 0.73
N GLU A 24 -3.10 2.09 0.60
CA GLU A 24 -4.15 1.18 1.06
C GLU A 24 -5.15 0.94 -0.07
N ILE A 25 -5.51 -0.32 -0.31
CA ILE A 25 -6.66 -0.65 -1.15
C ILE A 25 -7.92 -0.42 -0.31
N LEU A 26 -8.73 0.57 -0.68
CA LEU A 26 -9.99 0.89 0.00
C LEU A 26 -11.17 0.09 -0.56
N TYR A 27 -11.12 -0.22 -1.85
CA TYR A 27 -12.13 -0.99 -2.55
C TYR A 27 -11.50 -1.80 -3.67
N TRP A 28 -11.91 -3.06 -3.78
CA TRP A 28 -11.64 -3.90 -4.93
C TRP A 28 -12.85 -4.80 -5.15
N GLY A 29 -13.56 -4.62 -6.25
CA GLY A 29 -14.81 -5.34 -6.48
C GLY A 29 -15.53 -4.89 -7.73
N ALA A 30 -16.85 -5.12 -7.76
CA ALA A 30 -17.70 -4.79 -8.88
C ALA A 30 -17.62 -3.31 -9.29
N HIS A 31 -17.81 -3.03 -10.57
CA HIS A 31 -17.77 -1.67 -11.11
C HIS A 31 -18.74 -0.72 -10.39
N LEU A 32 -18.22 0.42 -9.94
CA LEU A 32 -18.99 1.43 -9.24
C LEU A 32 -19.64 2.39 -10.25
N GLN A 33 -20.97 2.32 -10.38
CA GLN A 33 -21.73 3.18 -11.30
C GLN A 33 -21.62 4.67 -10.96
N HIS A 34 -21.46 4.99 -9.68
CA HIS A 34 -21.37 6.36 -9.18
C HIS A 34 -20.20 6.46 -8.20
N PHE A 35 -19.02 6.77 -8.73
CA PHE A 35 -17.80 6.95 -7.94
C PHE A 35 -17.57 8.43 -7.61
N SER A 36 -17.43 8.74 -6.32
CA SER A 36 -16.81 9.99 -5.87
C SER A 36 -15.62 9.68 -4.96
N PRO A 37 -14.45 10.31 -5.18
CA PRO A 37 -13.32 10.18 -4.26
C PRO A 37 -13.64 10.63 -2.82
N GLN A 38 -14.71 11.41 -2.61
CA GLN A 38 -15.13 11.85 -1.28
C GLN A 38 -15.88 10.74 -0.49
N ASP A 39 -16.41 9.73 -1.18
CA ASP A 39 -17.17 8.64 -0.55
C ASP A 39 -16.30 7.82 0.40
N VAL A 40 -14.97 7.88 0.26
CA VAL A 40 -14.01 7.24 1.18
C VAL A 40 -14.18 7.68 2.63
N LEU A 41 -14.74 8.87 2.88
CA LEU A 41 -15.03 9.36 4.23
C LEU A 41 -16.10 8.51 4.93
N SER A 42 -17.00 7.89 4.16
CA SER A 42 -18.07 7.04 4.71
C SER A 42 -17.58 5.69 5.23
N ILE A 43 -16.39 5.26 4.79
CA ILE A 43 -15.75 3.99 5.17
C ILE A 43 -14.52 4.21 6.06
N ALA A 44 -14.36 5.41 6.62
CA ALA A 44 -13.30 5.70 7.57
C ALA A 44 -13.40 4.75 8.78
N ARG A 45 -12.29 4.07 9.10
CA ARG A 45 -12.26 3.11 10.20
C ARG A 45 -12.25 3.82 11.56
N PRO A 46 -13.10 3.42 12.52
CA PRO A 46 -12.98 3.88 13.88
C PRO A 46 -11.79 3.21 14.59
N VAL A 47 -11.31 3.84 15.67
CA VAL A 47 -10.33 3.22 16.56
C VAL A 47 -11.02 2.10 17.35
N ALA A 48 -10.52 0.88 17.22
CA ALA A 48 -11.09 -0.28 17.89
C ALA A 48 -10.69 -0.33 19.38
N ASN A 49 -11.63 -0.69 20.25
CA ASN A 49 -11.34 -0.94 21.67
C ASN A 49 -10.31 -2.06 21.83
N GLY A 50 -9.33 -1.86 22.73
CA GLY A 50 -8.28 -2.86 22.99
C GLY A 50 -7.20 -2.94 21.91
N ARG A 51 -7.10 -1.95 21.02
CA ARG A 51 -6.00 -1.76 20.06
C ARG A 51 -5.18 -0.51 20.41
N LEU A 52 -4.33 -0.06 19.49
CA LEU A 52 -3.64 1.23 19.62
C LEU A 52 -4.64 2.38 19.67
N ASP A 53 -4.25 3.51 20.25
CA ASP A 53 -5.06 4.74 20.31
C ASP A 53 -5.23 5.43 18.93
N VAL A 54 -4.85 4.75 17.85
CA VAL A 54 -4.93 5.19 16.46
C VAL A 54 -5.36 4.01 15.57
N ASP A 55 -5.93 4.32 14.40
CA ASP A 55 -6.20 3.31 13.37
C ASP A 55 -4.88 2.65 12.90
N SER A 56 -4.91 1.33 12.74
CA SER A 56 -3.77 0.57 12.21
C SER A 56 -4.06 0.24 10.74
N PRO A 57 -3.35 0.87 9.79
CA PRO A 57 -3.63 0.69 8.37
C PRO A 57 -3.29 -0.73 7.89
N VAL A 58 -4.02 -1.17 6.88
CA VAL A 58 -3.64 -2.35 6.08
C VAL A 58 -3.03 -1.82 4.80
N THR A 59 -1.73 -1.56 4.85
CA THR A 59 -0.97 -1.12 3.68
C THR A 59 -0.77 -2.28 2.69
N LEU A 60 -0.14 -2.00 1.56
CA LEU A 60 0.25 -3.05 0.60
C LEU A 60 1.18 -4.11 1.21
N MET A 61 1.99 -3.78 2.23
CA MET A 61 2.92 -4.71 2.88
C MET A 61 2.47 -5.12 4.28
N ALA A 62 1.31 -4.68 4.75
CA ALA A 62 0.76 -5.05 6.06
C ALA A 62 1.81 -4.95 7.20
N GLU A 63 2.57 -3.85 7.27
CA GLU A 63 3.77 -3.79 8.08
C GLU A 63 3.45 -3.87 9.59
N LEU A 64 4.18 -4.73 10.30
CA LEU A 64 4.06 -4.87 11.76
C LEU A 64 4.37 -3.55 12.49
N GLY A 65 5.22 -2.69 11.92
CA GLY A 65 5.59 -1.39 12.48
C GLY A 65 4.40 -0.43 12.66
N HIS A 66 3.28 -0.67 11.97
CA HIS A 66 2.03 0.07 12.14
C HIS A 66 1.12 -0.48 13.23
N GLY A 67 1.54 -1.52 13.98
CA GLY A 67 0.70 -2.18 14.97
C GLY A 67 -0.31 -3.16 14.38
N LEU A 68 -0.15 -3.52 13.10
CA LEU A 68 -0.94 -4.55 12.47
C LEU A 68 -0.37 -5.93 12.84
N PHE A 69 -1.07 -6.64 13.72
CA PHE A 69 -0.65 -7.98 14.16
C PHE A 69 -1.22 -9.03 13.20
N GLY A 70 -0.43 -9.43 12.21
CA GLY A 70 -0.79 -10.42 11.20
C GLY A 70 0.45 -10.97 10.50
N SER A 71 0.28 -11.57 9.33
CA SER A 71 1.41 -11.95 8.48
C SER A 71 1.78 -10.76 7.59
N PRO A 72 2.95 -10.14 7.76
CA PRO A 72 3.37 -9.04 6.91
C PRO A 72 3.69 -9.51 5.49
N GLY A 73 3.56 -8.59 4.54
CA GLY A 73 3.99 -8.77 3.14
C GLY A 73 5.51 -8.70 2.98
N ILE A 74 6.23 -8.17 3.98
CA ILE A 74 7.68 -8.07 3.98
C ILE A 74 8.26 -8.49 5.34
N GLU A 75 9.26 -9.37 5.31
CA GLU A 75 10.05 -9.78 6.47
C GLU A 75 11.52 -9.80 6.07
N GLY A 76 12.39 -9.45 7.01
CA GLY A 76 13.82 -9.42 6.79
C GLY A 76 14.52 -8.51 7.77
N HIS A 77 15.83 -8.35 7.61
CA HIS A 77 16.63 -7.56 8.52
C HIS A 77 18.02 -7.21 7.96
N ARG A 78 18.69 -6.31 8.65
CA ARG A 78 20.11 -5.99 8.48
C ARG A 78 20.88 -6.38 9.73
N GLN A 79 21.37 -7.61 9.77
CA GLN A 79 22.08 -8.16 10.94
C GLN A 79 21.29 -7.96 12.26
N GLY A 80 19.98 -8.26 12.25
CA GLY A 80 19.08 -8.04 13.39
C GLY A 80 18.57 -6.62 13.59
N LEU A 81 18.95 -5.66 12.74
CA LEU A 81 18.42 -4.28 12.71
C LEU A 81 17.43 -4.09 11.55
N ASP A 82 16.75 -2.93 11.52
CA ASP A 82 15.87 -2.51 10.41
C ASP A 82 14.77 -3.55 10.05
N GLY A 83 14.29 -4.33 11.03
CA GLY A 83 13.43 -5.50 10.78
C GLY A 83 11.90 -5.23 10.76
N SER A 84 11.50 -4.00 11.09
CA SER A 84 10.09 -3.60 11.10
C SER A 84 9.91 -2.34 10.25
N PRO A 85 10.11 -2.43 8.92
CA PRO A 85 10.04 -1.25 8.07
C PRO A 85 8.64 -0.64 8.07
N VAL A 86 8.58 0.67 7.90
CA VAL A 86 7.34 1.47 7.80
C VAL A 86 7.45 2.38 6.58
N PHE A 87 6.79 2.00 5.49
CA PHE A 87 6.89 2.72 4.22
C PHE A 87 5.93 3.91 4.16
N LYS A 88 6.45 5.09 3.84
CA LYS A 88 5.66 6.28 3.53
C LYS A 88 5.67 6.52 2.03
N THR A 89 4.52 6.78 1.43
CA THR A 89 4.44 7.07 0.00
C THR A 89 5.14 8.39 -0.31
N THR A 90 6.11 8.35 -1.21
CA THR A 90 6.90 9.51 -1.65
C THR A 90 6.55 9.95 -3.06
N GLN A 91 6.05 9.04 -3.89
CA GLN A 91 5.66 9.35 -5.27
C GLN A 91 4.55 8.43 -5.76
N VAL A 92 3.65 8.99 -6.57
CA VAL A 92 2.60 8.23 -7.26
C VAL A 92 2.55 8.69 -8.71
N GLN A 93 2.51 7.74 -9.64
CA GLN A 93 2.29 7.99 -11.06
C GLN A 93 1.15 7.10 -11.55
N GLN A 94 0.14 7.72 -12.15
CA GLN A 94 -0.91 7.00 -12.85
C GLN A 94 -0.74 7.16 -14.36
N ALA A 95 -0.79 6.05 -15.09
CA ALA A 95 -0.77 6.03 -16.54
C ALA A 95 -1.84 5.06 -17.04
N LEU A 96 -2.87 5.57 -17.70
CA LEU A 96 -4.04 4.78 -18.11
C LEU A 96 -4.63 4.03 -16.90
N ASN A 97 -4.70 2.70 -16.99
CA ASN A 97 -5.21 1.82 -15.94
C ASN A 97 -4.09 1.15 -15.13
N ALA A 98 -2.96 1.84 -15.01
CA ALA A 98 -1.82 1.43 -14.19
C ALA A 98 -1.45 2.52 -13.19
N LEU A 99 -1.05 2.10 -12.00
CA LEU A 99 -0.62 2.93 -10.88
C LEU A 99 0.74 2.43 -10.37
N THR A 100 1.74 3.30 -10.40
CA THR A 100 3.04 3.06 -9.78
C THR A 100 3.14 3.90 -8.52
N ILE A 101 3.47 3.26 -7.41
CA ILE A 101 3.61 3.89 -6.10
C ILE A 101 5.01 3.63 -5.59
N THR A 102 5.77 4.69 -5.35
CA THR A 102 7.05 4.62 -4.64
C THR A 102 6.82 5.01 -3.19
N ALA A 103 7.29 4.18 -2.27
CA ALA A 103 7.27 4.43 -0.84
C ALA A 103 8.64 4.12 -0.22
N GLU A 104 9.00 4.85 0.83
CA GLU A 104 10.30 4.74 1.47
C GLU A 104 10.16 4.65 2.98
N ASP A 105 11.03 3.84 3.58
CA ASP A 105 11.37 3.92 5.00
C ASP A 105 12.77 4.52 5.11
N GLU A 106 12.84 5.77 5.55
CA GLU A 106 14.11 6.50 5.73
C GLU A 106 14.99 5.86 6.82
N HIS A 107 14.38 5.29 7.86
CA HIS A 107 15.11 4.68 8.98
C HIS A 107 15.73 3.34 8.56
N ALA A 108 14.95 2.44 7.98
CA ALA A 108 15.45 1.18 7.45
C ALA A 108 16.33 1.38 6.19
N GLY A 109 16.14 2.51 5.51
CA GLY A 109 16.79 2.83 4.24
C GLY A 109 16.35 1.88 3.15
N LEU A 110 15.04 1.70 2.99
CA LEU A 110 14.42 0.82 2.02
C LEU A 110 13.45 1.62 1.14
N ARG A 111 13.41 1.27 -0.15
CA ARG A 111 12.39 1.74 -1.09
C ARG A 111 11.56 0.59 -1.59
N LEU A 112 10.25 0.71 -1.46
CA LEU A 112 9.25 -0.15 -2.05
C LEU A 112 8.65 0.54 -3.29
N THR A 113 8.68 -0.14 -4.42
CA THR A 113 7.94 0.26 -5.62
C THR A 113 6.83 -0.75 -5.85
N SER A 114 5.58 -0.29 -5.89
CA SER A 114 4.41 -1.12 -6.17
C SER A 114 3.78 -0.68 -7.49
N GLU A 115 3.67 -1.61 -8.43
CA GLU A 115 3.04 -1.40 -9.72
C GLU A 115 1.76 -2.21 -9.77
N ILE A 116 0.64 -1.52 -9.99
CA ILE A 116 -0.70 -2.07 -9.95
C ILE A 116 -1.36 -1.77 -11.28
N THR A 117 -1.75 -2.78 -12.03
CA THR A 117 -2.44 -2.61 -13.32
C THR A 117 -3.75 -3.37 -13.29
N LEU A 118 -4.83 -2.72 -13.73
CA LEU A 118 -6.11 -3.39 -13.97
C LEU A 118 -6.31 -3.48 -15.48
N ASP A 119 -6.45 -4.69 -16.02
CA ASP A 119 -6.68 -4.83 -17.45
C ASP A 119 -8.15 -4.61 -17.84
N ALA A 120 -8.43 -4.57 -19.14
CA ALA A 120 -9.79 -4.35 -19.65
C ALA A 120 -10.76 -5.50 -19.33
N SER A 121 -10.24 -6.69 -18.98
CA SER A 121 -11.06 -7.84 -18.56
C SER A 121 -11.42 -7.81 -17.07
N GLY A 122 -10.81 -6.90 -16.30
CA GLY A 122 -11.00 -6.77 -14.86
C GLY A 122 -10.00 -7.57 -14.02
N VAL A 123 -8.94 -8.11 -14.63
CA VAL A 123 -7.87 -8.81 -13.91
C VAL A 123 -6.88 -7.80 -13.34
N LEU A 124 -6.64 -7.90 -12.03
CA LEU A 124 -5.66 -7.09 -11.32
C LEU A 124 -4.28 -7.78 -11.34
N VAL A 125 -3.27 -7.06 -11.81
CA VAL A 125 -1.86 -7.49 -11.78
C VAL A 125 -1.09 -6.58 -10.85
N VAL A 126 -0.38 -7.17 -9.90
CA VAL A 126 0.44 -6.44 -8.93
C VAL A 126 1.87 -6.95 -8.99
N ARG A 127 2.83 -6.02 -8.98
CA ARG A 127 4.25 -6.32 -8.83
C ARG A 127 4.84 -5.39 -7.78
N HIS A 128 5.66 -5.95 -6.90
CA HIS A 128 6.43 -5.20 -5.93
C HIS A 128 7.92 -5.32 -6.24
N GLY A 129 8.67 -4.25 -5.98
CA GLY A 129 10.12 -4.21 -6.02
C GLY A 129 10.67 -3.56 -4.76
N LEU A 130 11.67 -4.19 -4.14
CA LEU A 130 12.35 -3.68 -2.95
C LEU A 130 13.79 -3.30 -3.29
N THR A 131 14.22 -2.12 -2.88
CA THR A 131 15.59 -1.62 -3.06
C THR A 131 16.18 -1.21 -1.70
N SER A 132 17.35 -1.76 -1.35
CA SER A 132 18.14 -1.25 -0.22
C SER A 132 18.86 0.02 -0.64
N LEU A 133 18.62 1.12 0.08
CA LEU A 133 19.23 2.43 -0.15
C LEU A 133 20.53 2.62 0.67
N LYS A 134 20.75 1.78 1.68
CA LYS A 134 22.01 1.72 2.45
C LYS A 134 23.02 0.80 1.76
N THR A 135 24.31 1.01 2.04
CA THR A 135 25.42 0.22 1.50
C THR A 135 25.44 -1.23 1.97
N GLN A 136 25.01 -1.47 3.20
CA GLN A 136 24.89 -2.83 3.74
C GLN A 136 23.72 -3.55 3.07
N ALA A 137 23.79 -4.88 2.95
CA ALA A 137 22.68 -5.68 2.44
C ALA A 137 21.57 -5.81 3.50
N TRP A 138 20.32 -5.73 3.05
CA TRP A 138 19.15 -6.08 3.85
C TRP A 138 18.70 -7.47 3.39
N GLN A 139 18.74 -8.44 4.29
CA GLN A 139 18.33 -9.81 4.01
C GLN A 139 16.81 -9.84 3.93
N VAL A 140 16.28 -10.41 2.85
CA VAL A 140 14.84 -10.63 2.67
C VAL A 140 14.52 -12.05 3.14
N ASP A 141 13.66 -12.16 4.14
CA ASP A 141 13.12 -13.44 4.62
C ASP A 141 11.76 -13.74 3.96
N ARG A 142 10.97 -12.70 3.66
CA ARG A 142 9.69 -12.77 2.94
C ARG A 142 9.47 -11.51 2.10
N PHE A 143 8.92 -11.71 0.90
CA PHE A 143 8.40 -10.62 0.07
C PHE A 143 7.24 -11.14 -0.78
N ALA A 144 6.04 -10.63 -0.51
CA ALA A 144 4.78 -11.01 -1.17
C ALA A 144 4.50 -10.15 -2.42
#